data_AF-A0A528ND96-F1
#
_entry.id   AF-A0A528ND96-F1
#
_cell.length_a   1.000
_cell.length_b   1.000
_cell.length_c   1.000
_cell.angle_alpha   90.00
_cell.angle_beta   90.00
_cell.angle_gamma   90.00
#
_symmetry.space_group_name_H-M   'P 1'
#
loop_
_entity.id
_entity.type
_entity.pdbx_description
1 polymer ?
#
loop_
_entity_poly.entity_id
_entity_poly.type
_entity_poly.pdbx_seq_one_letter_code
_entity_poly.pdbx_strand_id
1 'polypeptide(L)'
;MVNGSSFHGRRSLYFNCFLAAVKGDLYGIWTVWEKYDPRTALENPERDAMQAQIAAKLEEERQRRKLTNRDFVALIKRFASEKEFSYRTYFLTMRQEQNLTLATVALFARALEISVAELLLPAARLEPWMKRLDLQQIKDNIARSVDGYRKRKNLMKKDVADLIGISVVTYYKIEQAQQNLTLAIIGLIASRLGIPTAALLLGRVPKR
;
A
#
# COMPACT_ATOMS: atom_id res chain seq x y z
N MET A 1 -33.79 19.29 -19.36
CA MET A 1 -32.74 18.69 -20.22
C MET A 1 -31.37 19.20 -19.74
N VAL A 2 -30.54 18.28 -19.24
CA VAL A 2 -29.08 18.10 -19.40
C VAL A 2 -28.09 19.30 -19.31
N ASN A 3 -27.19 19.18 -18.31
CA ASN A 3 -25.73 19.43 -18.18
C ASN A 3 -25.03 20.77 -18.47
N GLY A 4 -24.05 21.09 -17.59
CA GLY A 4 -22.91 21.98 -17.90
C GLY A 4 -21.93 22.26 -16.75
N SER A 5 -21.03 21.31 -16.47
CA SER A 5 -19.86 21.34 -15.56
C SER A 5 -18.97 22.59 -15.64
N SER A 6 -18.38 23.03 -14.51
CA SER A 6 -17.00 23.53 -14.50
C SER A 6 -16.29 23.32 -13.14
N PHE A 7 -15.21 22.56 -13.21
CA PHE A 7 -14.26 22.23 -12.13
C PHE A 7 -13.34 23.43 -11.84
N HIS A 8 -13.30 23.90 -10.59
CA HIS A 8 -12.23 24.77 -10.08
C HIS A 8 -11.27 23.95 -9.23
N GLY A 9 -10.13 23.57 -9.82
CA GLY A 9 -9.11 22.71 -9.21
C GLY A 9 -7.75 23.39 -9.13
N ARG A 10 -7.28 23.61 -7.90
CA ARG A 10 -5.89 23.49 -7.43
C ARG A 10 -4.78 23.66 -8.49
N ARG A 11 -4.44 24.90 -8.82
CA ARG A 11 -3.13 25.29 -9.37
C ARG A 11 -2.46 26.24 -8.38
N SER A 12 -1.50 25.77 -7.58
CA SER A 12 -0.68 26.70 -6.78
C SER A 12 0.72 26.20 -6.39
N LEU A 13 1.01 24.90 -6.37
CA LEU A 13 2.36 24.44 -5.96
C LEU A 13 3.28 24.00 -7.12
N TYR A 14 2.74 23.66 -8.29
CA TYR A 14 3.54 23.17 -9.42
C TYR A 14 4.10 24.26 -10.33
N PHE A 15 3.53 25.47 -10.31
CA PHE A 15 3.94 26.54 -11.23
C PHE A 15 5.20 27.28 -10.78
N ASN A 16 5.43 27.38 -9.47
CA ASN A 16 6.60 28.08 -8.92
C ASN A 16 7.92 27.30 -9.13
N CYS A 17 7.88 25.97 -9.24
CA CYS A 17 9.08 25.19 -9.58
C CYS A 17 9.41 25.25 -11.08
N PHE A 18 8.42 25.42 -11.95
CA PHE A 18 8.64 25.52 -13.39
C PHE A 18 9.30 26.86 -13.78
N LEU A 19 8.94 27.96 -13.11
CA LEU A 19 9.55 29.27 -13.35
C LEU A 19 11.01 29.38 -12.88
N ALA A 20 11.42 28.57 -11.89
CA ALA A 20 12.81 28.49 -11.47
C ALA A 20 13.72 27.83 -12.53
N ALA A 21 13.16 27.01 -13.42
CA ALA A 21 13.89 26.34 -14.49
C ALA A 21 14.12 27.21 -15.74
N VAL A 22 13.42 28.36 -15.88
CA VAL A 22 13.53 29.25 -17.05
C VAL A 22 14.64 30.30 -16.89
N LYS A 23 15.14 30.53 -15.67
CA LYS A 23 16.29 31.41 -15.44
C LYS A 23 17.53 30.56 -15.20
N GLY A 24 18.29 30.40 -16.28
CA GLY A 24 19.50 29.60 -16.32
C GLY A 24 20.48 29.93 -15.20
N ASP A 25 20.74 28.92 -14.39
CA ASP A 25 22.06 28.61 -13.84
C ASP A 25 21.98 27.22 -13.21
N LEU A 26 23.13 26.57 -13.04
CA LEU A 26 23.36 25.25 -12.42
C LEU A 26 23.54 24.07 -13.39
N TYR A 27 24.70 24.11 -14.06
CA TYR A 27 25.39 22.98 -14.70
C TYR A 27 25.75 21.81 -13.76
N GLY A 28 25.28 21.78 -12.51
CA GLY A 28 25.50 20.69 -11.54
C GLY A 28 24.28 19.79 -11.29
N ILE A 29 23.14 20.06 -11.93
CA ILE A 29 21.88 19.36 -11.66
C ILE A 29 21.63 18.21 -12.66
N TRP A 30 22.32 18.19 -13.80
CA TRP A 30 22.03 17.28 -14.92
C TRP A 30 22.28 15.78 -14.68
N THR A 31 23.05 15.38 -13.67
CA THR A 31 23.32 13.95 -13.41
C THR A 31 22.36 13.28 -12.42
N VAL A 32 21.47 14.04 -11.76
CA VAL A 32 20.51 13.47 -10.78
C VAL A 32 19.15 13.14 -11.43
N TRP A 33 18.76 13.84 -12.49
CA TRP A 33 17.44 13.69 -13.12
C TRP A 33 17.33 12.55 -14.12
N GLU A 34 18.45 11.98 -14.58
CA GLU A 34 18.45 10.82 -15.48
C GLU A 34 17.97 9.52 -14.81
N LYS A 35 17.89 9.50 -13.46
CA LYS A 35 17.34 8.38 -12.68
C LYS A 35 15.92 8.59 -12.16
N TYR A 36 15.32 9.75 -12.39
CA TYR A 36 13.97 10.05 -11.90
C TYR A 36 13.02 10.20 -13.09
N ASP A 37 12.59 9.06 -13.64
CA ASP A 37 11.45 9.04 -14.56
C ASP A 37 10.15 9.15 -13.74
N PRO A 38 9.42 10.28 -13.80
CA PRO A 38 8.16 10.44 -13.07
C PRO A 38 7.07 9.43 -13.50
N ARG A 39 7.25 8.70 -14.61
CA ARG A 39 6.36 7.60 -15.03
C ARG A 39 6.55 6.34 -14.16
N THR A 40 7.79 6.05 -13.73
CA THR A 40 8.08 4.92 -12.81
C THR A 40 7.60 5.18 -11.38
N ALA A 41 7.32 6.43 -11.00
CA ALA A 41 6.74 6.78 -9.71
C ALA A 41 5.22 6.48 -9.62
N LEU A 42 4.57 6.18 -10.75
CA LEU A 42 3.16 5.79 -10.82
C LEU A 42 2.94 4.27 -10.91
N GLU A 43 3.97 3.49 -11.28
CA GLU A 43 3.88 2.04 -11.40
C GLU A 43 4.28 1.36 -10.09
N ASN A 44 3.29 0.76 -9.42
CA ASN A 44 3.52 -0.04 -8.23
C ASN A 44 2.91 -1.42 -8.45
N PRO A 45 3.57 -2.29 -9.24
CA PRO A 45 3.02 -3.59 -9.61
C PRO A 45 2.75 -4.48 -8.41
N GLU A 46 3.53 -4.31 -7.32
CA GLU A 46 3.30 -5.01 -6.05
C GLU A 46 1.99 -4.56 -5.38
N ARG A 47 1.70 -3.25 -5.38
CA ARG A 47 0.40 -2.73 -4.93
C ARG A 47 -0.72 -3.24 -5.81
N ASP A 48 -0.56 -3.22 -7.13
CA ASP A 48 -1.61 -3.64 -8.06
C ASP A 48 -1.91 -5.13 -7.92
N ALA A 49 -0.87 -5.97 -7.77
CA ALA A 49 -1.02 -7.40 -7.49
C ALA A 49 -1.74 -7.67 -6.16
N MET A 50 -1.37 -6.96 -5.08
CA MET A 50 -2.09 -7.07 -3.81
C MET A 50 -3.55 -6.65 -3.94
N GLN A 51 -3.85 -5.62 -4.72
CA GLN A 51 -5.24 -5.16 -4.89
C GLN A 51 -6.08 -6.12 -5.73
N ALA A 52 -5.51 -6.65 -6.81
CA ALA A 52 -6.15 -7.68 -7.61
C ALA A 52 -6.46 -8.92 -6.75
N GLN A 53 -5.52 -9.34 -5.89
CA GLN A 53 -5.72 -10.45 -4.95
C GLN A 53 -6.85 -10.17 -3.95
N ILE A 54 -6.87 -8.98 -3.33
CA ILE A 54 -7.93 -8.59 -2.40
C ILE A 54 -9.28 -8.61 -3.12
N ALA A 55 -9.39 -7.95 -4.28
CA ALA A 55 -10.65 -7.89 -5.03
C ALA A 55 -11.13 -9.29 -5.42
N ALA A 56 -10.25 -10.16 -5.91
CA ALA A 56 -10.57 -11.54 -6.24
C ALA A 56 -11.07 -12.31 -5.01
N LYS A 57 -10.42 -12.16 -3.85
CA LYS A 57 -10.81 -12.86 -2.63
C LYS A 57 -12.12 -12.35 -2.04
N LEU A 58 -12.38 -11.04 -2.12
CA LEU A 58 -13.67 -10.46 -1.72
C LEU A 58 -14.80 -11.01 -2.57
N GLU A 59 -14.60 -11.09 -3.90
CA GLU A 59 -15.60 -11.65 -4.81
C GLU A 59 -15.81 -13.15 -4.58
N GLU A 60 -14.74 -13.92 -4.36
CA GLU A 60 -14.81 -15.34 -4.00
C GLU A 60 -15.67 -15.55 -2.74
N GLU A 61 -15.40 -14.80 -1.67
CA GLU A 61 -16.17 -14.88 -0.42
C GLU A 61 -17.63 -14.44 -0.59
N ARG A 62 -17.88 -13.41 -1.40
CA ARG A 62 -19.23 -12.97 -1.72
C ARG A 62 -20.03 -14.07 -2.44
N GLN A 63 -19.43 -14.70 -3.44
CA GLN A 63 -20.04 -15.77 -4.23
C GLN A 63 -20.25 -17.03 -3.40
N ARG A 64 -19.25 -17.43 -2.61
CA ARG A 64 -19.33 -18.58 -1.69
C ARG A 64 -20.50 -18.46 -0.71
N ARG A 65 -20.76 -17.25 -0.23
CA ARG A 65 -21.88 -16.95 0.70
C ARG A 65 -23.20 -16.63 -0.02
N LYS A 66 -23.21 -16.61 -1.36
CA LYS A 66 -24.37 -16.28 -2.19
C LYS A 66 -25.00 -14.92 -1.84
N LEU A 67 -24.16 -13.93 -1.50
CA LEU A 67 -24.61 -12.60 -1.10
C LEU A 67 -24.68 -11.65 -2.29
N THR A 68 -25.68 -10.76 -2.29
CA THR A 68 -25.68 -9.62 -3.22
C THR A 68 -24.57 -8.63 -2.84
N ASN A 69 -24.17 -7.74 -3.76
CA ASN A 69 -23.22 -6.67 -3.43
C ASN A 69 -23.70 -5.81 -2.25
N ARG A 70 -25.01 -5.54 -2.17
CA ARG A 70 -25.60 -4.78 -1.07
C ARG A 70 -25.45 -5.50 0.25
N ASP A 71 -25.79 -6.78 0.30
CA ASP A 71 -25.73 -7.58 1.53
C ASP A 71 -24.29 -7.83 1.98
N PHE A 72 -23.38 -8.00 1.02
CA PHE A 72 -21.94 -8.13 1.30
C PHE A 72 -21.35 -6.86 1.89
N VAL A 73 -21.69 -5.69 1.34
CA VAL A 73 -21.30 -4.41 1.92
C VAL A 73 -21.92 -4.23 3.30
N ALA A 74 -23.18 -4.61 3.49
CA ALA A 74 -23.84 -4.56 4.80
C ALA A 74 -23.15 -5.47 5.83
N LEU A 75 -22.71 -6.67 5.41
CA LEU A 75 -21.92 -7.58 6.24
C LEU A 75 -20.63 -6.92 6.73
N ILE A 76 -19.84 -6.32 5.82
CA ILE A 76 -18.58 -5.65 6.19
C ILE A 76 -18.86 -4.42 7.08
N LYS A 77 -19.90 -3.65 6.76
CA LYS A 77 -20.29 -2.48 7.54
C LYS A 77 -20.62 -2.79 9.00
N ARG A 78 -21.06 -4.01 9.34
CA ARG A 78 -21.28 -4.39 10.75
C ARG A 78 -20.02 -4.33 11.61
N PHE A 79 -18.84 -4.37 10.98
CA PHE A 79 -17.55 -4.34 11.66
C PHE A 79 -16.80 -3.02 11.49
N ALA A 80 -17.36 -2.08 10.71
CA ALA A 80 -16.75 -0.80 10.37
C ALA A 80 -17.57 0.34 10.98
N SER A 81 -16.93 1.45 11.34
CA SER A 81 -17.69 2.70 11.50
C SER A 81 -18.14 3.23 10.13
N GLU A 82 -19.22 4.02 10.07
CA GLU A 82 -19.72 4.57 8.81
C GLU A 82 -18.69 5.44 8.07
N LYS A 83 -17.73 6.02 8.80
CA LYS A 83 -16.63 6.81 8.26
C LYS A 83 -15.53 5.96 7.62
N GLU A 84 -15.40 4.69 8.02
CA GLU A 84 -14.31 3.80 7.58
C GLU A 84 -14.67 3.00 6.32
N PHE A 85 -15.95 2.67 6.13
CA PHE A 85 -16.36 1.83 5.00
C PHE A 85 -17.73 2.18 4.43
N SER A 86 -17.76 2.52 3.15
CA SER A 86 -18.96 2.85 2.39
C SER A 86 -19.14 1.93 1.18
N TYR A 87 -20.33 1.95 0.57
CA TYR A 87 -20.56 1.25 -0.70
C TYR A 87 -19.62 1.75 -1.81
N ARG A 88 -19.31 3.05 -1.82
CA ARG A 88 -18.31 3.63 -2.73
C ARG A 88 -16.93 3.05 -2.47
N THR A 89 -16.52 2.89 -1.21
CA THR A 89 -15.23 2.28 -0.85
C THR A 89 -15.14 0.86 -1.39
N TYR A 90 -16.20 0.06 -1.23
CA TYR A 90 -16.27 -1.28 -1.82
C TYR A 90 -16.14 -1.25 -3.35
N PHE A 91 -16.93 -0.41 -4.03
CA PHE A 91 -16.90 -0.31 -5.48
C PHE A 91 -15.51 0.09 -6.03
N LEU A 92 -14.87 1.09 -5.42
CA LEU A 92 -13.51 1.51 -5.80
C LEU A 92 -12.46 0.45 -5.48
N THR A 93 -12.68 -0.37 -4.44
CA THR A 93 -11.83 -1.51 -4.12
C THR A 93 -11.92 -2.57 -5.20
N MET A 94 -13.14 -2.93 -5.62
CA MET A 94 -13.37 -3.91 -6.69
C MET A 94 -12.80 -3.45 -8.04
N ARG A 95 -12.79 -2.13 -8.29
CA ARG A 95 -12.14 -1.52 -9.47
C ARG A 95 -10.63 -1.32 -9.34
N GLN A 96 -10.03 -1.63 -8.18
CA GLN A 96 -8.61 -1.44 -7.90
C GLN A 96 -8.16 0.05 -7.99
N GLU A 97 -9.10 0.96 -7.78
CA GLU A 97 -8.89 2.42 -7.84
C GLU A 97 -8.65 3.02 -6.45
N GLN A 98 -8.89 2.25 -5.39
CA GLN A 98 -8.72 2.68 -4.01
C GLN A 98 -7.33 2.31 -3.48
N ASN A 99 -6.56 3.26 -2.94
CA ASN A 99 -5.37 2.91 -2.15
C ASN A 99 -5.79 2.44 -0.75
N LEU A 100 -5.78 1.13 -0.52
CA LEU A 100 -6.19 0.52 0.74
C LEU A 100 -5.11 0.64 1.81
N THR A 101 -5.56 0.72 3.07
CA THR A 101 -4.69 0.61 4.24
C THR A 101 -4.73 -0.80 4.82
N LEU A 102 -3.70 -1.22 5.54
CA LEU A 102 -3.70 -2.50 6.26
C LEU A 102 -4.85 -2.58 7.26
N ALA A 103 -5.24 -1.47 7.89
CA ALA A 103 -6.43 -1.44 8.75
C ALA A 103 -7.72 -1.77 7.98
N THR A 104 -7.87 -1.26 6.75
CA THR A 104 -9.01 -1.59 5.88
C THR A 104 -8.99 -3.05 5.46
N VAL A 105 -7.81 -3.61 5.16
CA VAL A 105 -7.68 -5.05 4.85
C VAL A 105 -8.00 -5.90 6.07
N ALA A 106 -7.55 -5.50 7.26
CA ALA A 106 -7.89 -6.19 8.52
C ALA A 106 -9.38 -6.13 8.84
N LEU A 107 -10.04 -5.02 8.52
CA LEU A 107 -11.50 -4.90 8.60
C LEU A 107 -12.20 -5.93 7.71
N PHE A 108 -11.76 -6.08 6.45
CA PHE A 108 -12.29 -7.11 5.55
C PHE A 108 -12.05 -8.51 6.09
N ALA A 109 -10.83 -8.80 6.55
CA ALA A 109 -10.46 -10.08 7.13
C ALA A 109 -11.38 -10.44 8.29
N ARG A 110 -11.58 -9.50 9.22
CA ARG A 110 -12.46 -9.65 10.38
C ARG A 110 -13.91 -9.90 9.97
N ALA A 111 -14.46 -9.11 9.05
CA ALA A 111 -15.85 -9.25 8.62
C ALA A 111 -16.12 -10.57 7.88
N LEU A 112 -15.09 -11.11 7.22
CA LEU A 112 -15.17 -12.37 6.48
C LEU A 112 -14.69 -13.57 7.30
N GLU A 113 -14.24 -13.37 8.54
CA GLU A 113 -13.69 -14.43 9.40
C GLU A 113 -12.55 -15.22 8.72
N ILE A 114 -11.72 -14.49 7.96
CA ILE A 114 -10.50 -15.01 7.32
C ILE A 114 -9.27 -14.24 7.84
N SER A 115 -8.08 -14.74 7.55
CA SER A 115 -6.84 -14.05 7.93
C SER A 115 -6.51 -12.88 7.01
N VAL A 116 -5.74 -11.91 7.53
CA VAL A 116 -5.20 -10.80 6.70
C VAL A 116 -4.29 -11.35 5.60
N ALA A 117 -3.54 -12.42 5.88
CA ALA A 117 -2.69 -13.09 4.91
C ALA A 117 -3.51 -13.66 3.73
N GLU A 118 -4.69 -14.23 3.97
CA GLU A 118 -5.58 -14.75 2.92
C GLU A 118 -6.08 -13.66 1.95
N LEU A 119 -6.18 -12.42 2.41
CA LEU A 119 -6.51 -11.29 1.54
C LEU A 119 -5.31 -10.74 0.78
N LEU A 120 -4.11 -10.81 1.35
CA LEU A 120 -2.91 -10.18 0.77
C LEU A 120 -2.10 -11.12 -0.14
N LEU A 121 -2.24 -12.44 0.04
CA LEU A 121 -1.43 -13.44 -0.64
C LEU A 121 -2.30 -14.44 -1.39
N PRO A 122 -1.85 -14.92 -2.56
CA PRO A 122 -2.56 -15.98 -3.29
C PRO A 122 -2.52 -17.29 -2.49
N ALA A 123 -3.56 -18.11 -2.64
CA ALA A 123 -3.74 -19.36 -1.90
C ALA A 123 -2.52 -20.30 -2.01
N ALA A 124 -1.88 -20.36 -3.18
CA ALA A 124 -0.68 -21.17 -3.41
C ALA A 124 0.53 -20.79 -2.53
N ARG A 125 0.53 -19.61 -1.91
CA ARG A 125 1.60 -19.12 -1.02
C ARG A 125 1.24 -19.20 0.46
N LEU A 126 0.04 -19.67 0.80
CA LEU A 126 -0.43 -19.71 2.17
C LEU A 126 -0.13 -21.06 2.83
N GLU A 127 0.60 -21.01 3.95
CA GLU A 127 0.80 -22.16 4.83
C GLU A 127 -0.19 -22.11 6.02
N PRO A 128 -0.49 -23.24 6.68
CA PRO A 128 -1.49 -23.30 7.75
C PRO A 128 -1.26 -22.32 8.91
N TRP A 129 -0.01 -22.06 9.29
CA TRP A 129 0.32 -21.12 10.37
C TRP A 129 0.05 -19.66 9.97
N MET A 130 0.07 -19.33 8.68
CA MET A 130 -0.13 -17.95 8.18
C MET A 130 -1.56 -17.46 8.40
N LYS A 131 -2.52 -18.38 8.60
CA LYS A 131 -3.91 -18.06 8.94
C LYS A 131 -4.06 -17.40 10.33
N ARG A 132 -3.01 -17.41 11.15
CA ARG A 132 -2.99 -16.80 12.48
C ARG A 132 -2.36 -15.40 12.50
N LEU A 133 -1.88 -14.91 11.35
CA LEU A 133 -1.25 -13.59 11.27
C LEU A 133 -2.31 -12.49 11.42
N ASP A 134 -2.22 -11.77 12.53
CA ASP A 134 -2.99 -10.55 12.75
C ASP A 134 -2.30 -9.32 12.14
N LEU A 135 -3.01 -8.19 12.22
CA LEU A 135 -2.54 -6.91 11.70
C LEU A 135 -1.23 -6.46 12.36
N GLN A 136 -1.07 -6.64 13.67
CA GLN A 136 0.10 -6.17 14.39
C GLN A 136 1.32 -7.01 14.03
N GLN A 137 1.16 -8.33 13.93
CA GLN A 137 2.22 -9.24 13.54
C GLN A 137 2.75 -8.93 12.13
N ILE A 138 1.87 -8.54 11.19
CA ILE A 138 2.28 -8.09 9.85
C ILE A 138 3.09 -6.78 9.93
N LYS A 139 2.66 -5.82 10.74
CA LYS A 139 3.41 -4.56 10.94
C LYS A 139 4.78 -4.84 11.55
N ASP A 140 4.87 -5.74 12.52
CA ASP A 140 6.13 -6.16 13.15
C ASP A 140 7.05 -6.87 12.15
N ASN A 141 6.47 -7.69 11.26
CA ASN A 141 7.23 -8.35 10.19
C ASN A 141 7.85 -7.34 9.22
N ILE A 142 7.08 -6.32 8.82
CA ILE A 142 7.56 -5.23 7.97
C ILE A 142 8.66 -4.45 8.69
N ALA A 143 8.44 -4.06 9.95
CA ALA A 143 9.39 -3.33 10.77
C ALA A 143 10.74 -4.08 10.88
N ARG A 144 10.70 -5.37 11.23
CA ARG A 144 11.89 -6.23 11.31
C ARG A 144 12.60 -6.38 9.97
N SER A 145 11.84 -6.48 8.88
CA SER A 145 12.40 -6.61 7.53
C SER A 145 13.17 -5.36 7.12
N VAL A 146 12.59 -4.19 7.36
CA VAL A 146 13.19 -2.88 7.08
C VAL A 146 14.44 -2.65 7.94
N ASP A 147 14.36 -2.89 9.25
CA ASP A 147 15.51 -2.75 10.14
C ASP A 147 16.62 -3.76 9.81
N GLY A 148 16.25 -5.00 9.49
CA GLY A 148 17.19 -6.03 9.06
C GLY A 148 17.93 -5.63 7.77
N TYR A 149 17.22 -5.08 6.79
CA TYR A 149 17.85 -4.55 5.57
C TYR A 149 18.83 -3.42 5.89
N ARG A 150 18.39 -2.44 6.68
CA ARG A 150 19.22 -1.30 7.11
C ARG A 150 20.52 -1.76 7.76
N LYS A 151 20.42 -2.67 8.74
CA LYS A 151 21.58 -3.21 9.48
C LYS A 151 22.54 -3.95 8.55
N ARG A 152 22.04 -4.81 7.65
CA ARG A 152 22.87 -5.57 6.70
C ARG A 152 23.63 -4.66 5.72
N LYS A 153 23.00 -3.56 5.31
CA LYS A 153 23.61 -2.59 4.38
C LYS A 153 24.40 -1.48 5.07
N ASN A 154 24.47 -1.50 6.40
CA ASN A 154 25.09 -0.46 7.23
C ASN A 154 24.61 0.96 6.88
N LEU A 155 23.30 1.12 6.68
CA LEU A 155 22.69 2.39 6.27
C LEU A 155 22.15 3.18 7.47
N MET A 156 22.14 4.50 7.34
CA MET A 156 21.40 5.35 8.27
C MET A 156 19.90 5.22 8.02
N LYS A 157 19.08 5.53 9.04
CA LYS A 157 17.62 5.53 8.92
C LYS A 157 17.13 6.47 7.82
N LYS A 158 17.80 7.62 7.69
CA LYS A 158 17.53 8.60 6.62
C LYS A 158 17.73 7.98 5.24
N ASP A 159 18.85 7.31 5.01
CA ASP A 159 19.17 6.71 3.70
C ASP A 159 18.13 5.67 3.28
N VAL A 160 17.62 4.89 4.23
CA VAL A 160 16.56 3.91 3.94
C VAL A 160 15.22 4.61 3.68
N ALA A 161 14.91 5.68 4.41
CA ALA A 161 13.71 6.48 4.16
C ALA A 161 13.74 7.12 2.75
N ASP A 162 14.89 7.69 2.37
CA ASP A 162 15.12 8.27 1.04
C ASP A 162 15.06 7.20 -0.07
N LEU A 163 15.62 6.01 0.17
CA LEU A 163 15.56 4.87 -0.75
C LEU A 163 14.11 4.40 -1.02
N ILE A 164 13.29 4.36 0.03
CA ILE A 164 11.87 3.98 -0.09
C ILE A 164 11.04 5.12 -0.71
N GLY A 165 11.47 6.37 -0.53
CA GLY A 165 10.74 7.57 -0.93
C GLY A 165 9.70 8.02 0.12
N ILE A 166 10.01 7.88 1.41
CA ILE A 166 9.15 8.30 2.52
C ILE A 166 9.87 9.27 3.45
N SER A 167 9.12 10.03 4.27
CA SER A 167 9.75 10.87 5.29
C SER A 167 10.42 10.04 6.38
N VAL A 168 11.49 10.57 6.95
CA VAL A 168 12.20 9.96 8.09
C VAL A 168 11.25 9.71 9.28
N VAL A 169 10.30 10.62 9.52
CA VAL A 169 9.27 10.44 10.55
C VAL A 169 8.39 9.22 10.26
N THR A 170 7.98 9.02 9.01
CA THR A 170 7.22 7.83 8.59
C THR A 170 8.05 6.56 8.77
N TYR A 171 9.35 6.62 8.46
CA TYR A 171 10.27 5.51 8.70
C TYR A 171 10.30 5.11 10.19
N TYR A 172 10.45 6.08 11.11
CA TYR A 172 10.44 5.78 12.55
C TYR A 172 9.14 5.10 13.00
N LYS A 173 7.99 5.57 12.49
CA LYS A 173 6.69 4.94 12.81
C LYS A 173 6.55 3.54 12.23
N ILE A 174 7.18 3.24 11.09
CA ILE A 174 7.23 1.89 10.52
C ILE A 174 8.11 0.99 11.37
N GLU A 175 9.30 1.45 11.75
CA GLU A 175 10.24 0.70 12.60
C GLU A 175 9.63 0.35 13.97
N GLN A 176 8.78 1.22 14.51
CA GLN A 176 8.03 0.99 15.74
C GLN A 176 6.73 0.20 15.54
N ALA A 177 6.43 -0.26 14.32
CA ALA A 177 5.19 -0.93 13.96
C ALA A 177 3.90 -0.15 14.33
N GLN A 178 3.99 1.18 14.41
CA GLN A 178 2.87 2.07 14.77
C GLN A 178 2.12 2.58 13.53
N GLN A 179 2.80 2.75 12.40
CA GLN A 179 2.20 3.32 11.18
C GLN A 179 1.11 2.43 10.58
N ASN A 180 -0.07 2.99 10.29
CA ASN A 180 -1.05 2.35 9.40
C ASN A 180 -0.56 2.47 7.95
N LEU A 181 -0.08 1.36 7.39
CA LEU A 181 0.54 1.34 6.07
C LEU A 181 -0.52 1.21 4.97
N THR A 182 -0.33 1.94 3.87
CA THR A 182 -1.06 1.70 2.64
C THR A 182 -0.41 0.58 1.85
N LEU A 183 -1.19 -0.11 1.01
CA LEU A 183 -0.64 -1.12 0.09
C LEU A 183 0.40 -0.51 -0.85
N ALA A 184 0.23 0.76 -1.23
CA ALA A 184 1.23 1.49 -2.00
C ALA A 184 2.58 1.58 -1.26
N ILE A 185 2.59 1.98 0.02
CA ILE A 185 3.84 2.05 0.79
C ILE A 185 4.45 0.66 0.96
N ILE A 186 3.65 -0.38 1.18
CA ILE A 186 4.15 -1.77 1.29
C ILE A 186 4.82 -2.20 -0.02
N GLY A 187 4.17 -1.95 -1.17
CA GLY A 187 4.74 -2.26 -2.47
C GLY A 187 6.01 -1.47 -2.76
N LEU A 188 6.10 -0.20 -2.32
CA LEU A 188 7.32 0.59 -2.42
C LEU A 188 8.44 0.00 -1.56
N ILE A 189 8.16 -0.40 -0.32
CA ILE A 189 9.14 -1.06 0.55
C ILE A 189 9.64 -2.36 -0.11
N ALA A 190 8.73 -3.21 -0.57
CA ALA A 190 9.08 -4.48 -1.21
C ALA A 190 9.98 -4.25 -2.44
N SER A 191 9.56 -3.38 -3.35
CA SER A 191 10.29 -3.06 -4.58
C SER A 191 11.65 -2.42 -4.31
N ARG A 192 11.70 -1.36 -3.48
CA ARG A 192 12.93 -0.58 -3.24
C ARG A 192 13.97 -1.33 -2.42
N LEU A 193 13.55 -2.25 -1.55
CA LEU A 193 14.45 -3.09 -0.78
C LEU A 193 14.81 -4.41 -1.50
N GLY A 194 14.19 -4.70 -2.65
CA GLY A 194 14.36 -5.97 -3.37
C GLY A 194 13.87 -7.18 -2.58
N ILE A 195 12.85 -7.00 -1.73
CA ILE A 195 12.27 -8.04 -0.88
C ILE A 195 10.92 -8.43 -1.47
N PRO A 196 10.67 -9.72 -1.77
CA PRO A 196 9.35 -10.14 -2.23
C PRO A 196 8.26 -9.75 -1.22
N THR A 197 7.14 -9.19 -1.69
CA THR A 197 6.04 -8.73 -0.82
C THR A 197 5.57 -9.82 0.15
N ALA A 198 5.50 -11.07 -0.29
CA ALA A 198 5.19 -12.19 0.60
C ALA A 198 6.23 -12.36 1.72
N ALA A 199 7.53 -12.31 1.39
CA ALA A 199 8.58 -12.40 2.39
C ALA A 199 8.55 -11.24 3.39
N LEU A 200 8.24 -10.03 2.90
CA LEU A 200 8.07 -8.83 3.70
C LEU A 200 6.91 -8.96 4.71
N LEU A 201 5.73 -9.38 4.23
CA LEU A 201 4.53 -9.55 5.06
C LEU A 201 4.66 -10.70 6.06
N LEU A 202 5.38 -11.76 5.71
CA LEU A 202 5.55 -12.97 6.51
C LEU A 202 6.77 -12.95 7.43
N GLY A 203 7.63 -11.92 7.32
CA GLY A 203 8.87 -11.82 8.10
C GLY A 203 9.94 -12.85 7.70
N ARG A 204 9.85 -13.41 6.48
CA ARG A 204 10.79 -14.40 5.91
C ARG A 204 11.76 -13.74 4.95
N VAL A 205 12.41 -12.65 5.35
CA VAL A 205 13.42 -12.01 4.50
C VAL A 205 14.64 -12.93 4.37
N PRO A 206 15.03 -13.34 3.15
CA PRO A 206 16.19 -14.20 2.95
C PRO A 206 17.44 -13.53 3.54
N LYS A 207 18.22 -14.28 4.31
CA LYS A 207 19.60 -13.90 4.65
C LYS A 207 20.43 -14.11 3.39
N ARG A 208 20.55 -13.09 2.55
CA ARG A 208 21.58 -13.03 1.49
C ARG A 208 22.68 -12.10 1.96
#